data_AF-A0AB33KSZ6-F1
#
_entry.id   AF-A0AB33KSZ6-F1
#
_cell.length_a   1.000
_cell.length_b   1.000
_cell.length_c   1.000
_cell.angle_alpha   90.00
_cell.angle_beta   90.00
_cell.angle_gamma   90.00
#
_symmetry.space_group_name_H-M   'P 1'
#
loop_
_entity.id
_entity.type
_entity.pdbx_description
1 polymer ?
#
loop_
_entity_poly.entity_id
_entity_poly.type
_entity_poly.pdbx_seq_one_letter_code
_entity_poly.pdbx_strand_id
1 'polypeptide(L)'
;MVNRSFSAFVRSISVLCALVLVGCSGDFEADKESNSPTGLQVCDQFLGAENVRKAVDSVDGGDANATARSLPAQLAAALTREAEKWSIGDFIYYPYSACRLDIPADGGGAHVIRAQVKWSALTVDSMSEPKYAKSWRQVNDQVFVEPQAGQPIMRLLVACGVPGAAPEQEAELPLQMTIMDPGLAVEQRQALLSTFARTLVDELACTGDPVVPAQLIR
;
A
#
# COMPACT_ATOMS: atom_id res chain seq x y z
N MET A 1 18.97 52.89 -42.11
CA MET A 1 19.81 53.40 -43.22
C MET A 1 21.26 53.27 -42.79
N VAL A 2 21.99 52.27 -43.31
CA VAL A 2 23.06 52.44 -44.34
C VAL A 2 24.22 53.25 -43.73
N ASN A 3 25.39 52.73 -43.39
CA ASN A 3 26.43 51.97 -44.12
C ASN A 3 27.62 51.90 -43.10
N ARG A 4 28.71 51.13 -43.16
CA ARG A 4 29.42 50.37 -44.20
C ARG A 4 30.51 49.55 -43.49
N SER A 5 30.79 48.36 -44.01
CA SER A 5 31.99 47.56 -43.76
C SER A 5 33.29 48.32 -44.06
N PHE A 6 34.43 47.84 -43.54
CA PHE A 6 35.59 47.46 -44.36
C PHE A 6 36.54 46.51 -43.60
N SER A 7 36.94 45.46 -44.32
CA SER A 7 38.00 44.46 -44.10
C SER A 7 39.38 45.12 -43.94
N ALA A 8 40.52 44.50 -43.62
CA ALA A 8 41.05 43.14 -43.56
C ALA A 8 42.43 43.26 -42.85
N PHE A 9 43.00 42.17 -42.32
CA PHE A 9 44.30 41.62 -42.73
C PHE A 9 44.75 40.49 -41.78
N VAL A 10 44.56 39.26 -42.27
CA VAL A 10 45.51 38.14 -42.28
C VAL A 10 46.76 38.27 -41.41
N ARG A 11 46.94 37.33 -40.49
CA ARG A 11 48.18 36.54 -40.38
C ARG A 11 47.93 35.19 -39.73
N SER A 12 47.98 34.16 -40.58
CA SER A 12 48.10 32.76 -40.22
C SER A 12 49.34 32.51 -39.37
N ILE A 13 49.17 31.84 -38.23
CA ILE A 13 50.20 31.00 -37.63
C ILE A 13 49.51 29.70 -37.23
N SER A 14 49.75 28.67 -38.03
CA SER A 14 49.43 27.29 -37.70
C SER A 14 50.42 26.81 -36.65
N VAL A 15 49.95 26.40 -35.48
CA VAL A 15 50.68 25.51 -34.58
C VAL A 15 49.78 24.32 -34.29
N LEU A 16 50.06 23.21 -34.98
CA LEU A 16 49.69 21.88 -34.53
C LEU A 16 50.43 21.63 -33.21
N CYS A 17 49.69 21.42 -32.12
CA CYS A 17 50.19 20.69 -30.96
C CYS A 17 49.19 19.61 -30.60
N ALA A 18 49.75 18.42 -30.42
CA ALA A 18 49.08 17.14 -30.36
C ALA A 18 48.27 16.93 -29.07
N LEU A 19 47.26 16.08 -29.23
CA LEU A 19 46.62 15.21 -28.24
C LEU A 19 47.43 14.96 -26.96
N VAL A 20 46.85 15.33 -25.83
CA VAL A 20 46.86 14.49 -24.62
C VAL A 20 45.41 14.36 -24.16
N LEU A 21 44.78 13.25 -24.51
CA LEU A 21 43.56 12.78 -23.85
C LEU A 21 43.94 12.42 -22.42
N VAL A 22 43.82 13.37 -21.49
CA VAL A 22 43.78 13.04 -20.07
C VAL A 22 42.44 12.38 -19.85
N GLY A 23 42.45 11.05 -19.84
CA GLY A 23 41.32 10.26 -19.39
C GLY A 23 41.00 10.66 -17.96
N CYS A 24 39.86 11.30 -17.76
CA CYS A 24 39.15 11.22 -16.49
C CYS A 24 38.68 9.77 -16.34
N SER A 25 39.57 8.86 -15.92
CA SER A 25 39.11 7.66 -15.22
C SER A 25 38.66 8.13 -13.85
N GLY A 26 37.48 8.75 -13.81
CA GLY A 26 36.69 8.71 -12.60
C GLY A 26 36.51 7.23 -12.32
N ASP A 27 37.11 6.77 -11.23
CA ASP A 27 36.69 5.55 -10.57
C ASP A 27 35.17 5.60 -10.54
N PHE A 28 34.54 4.68 -11.28
CA PHE A 28 33.15 4.34 -11.03
C PHE A 28 33.19 3.66 -9.66
N GLU A 29 33.07 4.49 -8.61
CA GLU A 29 32.63 4.03 -7.31
C GLU A 29 31.38 3.20 -7.59
N ALA A 30 31.54 1.89 -7.39
CA ALA A 30 30.47 0.93 -7.50
C ALA A 30 29.24 1.51 -6.80
N ASP A 31 28.16 1.60 -7.57
CA ASP A 31 26.85 1.99 -7.08
C ASP A 31 26.62 1.33 -5.72
N LYS A 32 26.47 2.16 -4.67
CA LYS A 32 25.91 1.68 -3.41
C LYS A 32 24.54 1.14 -3.76
N GLU A 33 24.45 -0.19 -3.88
CA GLU A 33 23.21 -0.91 -4.02
C GLU A 33 22.32 -0.45 -2.86
N SER A 34 21.37 0.43 -3.19
CA SER A 34 20.35 0.86 -2.26
C SER A 34 19.58 -0.40 -1.91
N ASN A 35 19.86 -0.99 -0.75
CA ASN A 35 19.18 -2.16 -0.18
C ASN A 35 17.74 -1.81 0.22
N SER A 36 16.98 -1.22 -0.70
CA SER A 36 15.56 -1.00 -0.57
C SER A 36 14.86 -2.36 -0.60
N PRO A 37 13.93 -2.63 0.31
CA PRO A 37 13.26 -3.93 0.35
C PRO A 37 12.51 -4.17 -0.96
N THR A 38 12.50 -5.43 -1.40
CA THR A 38 11.74 -5.83 -2.59
C THR A 38 10.24 -5.69 -2.33
N GLY A 39 9.42 -5.59 -3.39
CA GLY A 39 7.97 -5.54 -3.25
C GLY A 39 7.40 -6.73 -2.46
N LEU A 40 8.03 -7.91 -2.59
CA LEU A 40 7.62 -9.11 -1.85
C LEU A 40 7.94 -8.97 -0.36
N GLN A 41 9.14 -8.49 -0.01
CA GLN A 41 9.52 -8.23 1.38
C GLN A 41 8.58 -7.21 2.05
N VAL A 42 8.13 -6.19 1.31
CA VAL A 42 7.17 -5.22 1.85
C VAL A 42 5.77 -5.83 1.99
N CYS A 43 5.33 -6.65 1.02
CA CYS A 43 4.09 -7.41 1.15
C CYS A 43 4.10 -8.36 2.35
N ASP A 44 5.24 -9.01 2.64
CA ASP A 44 5.43 -9.87 3.81
C ASP A 44 5.28 -9.10 5.12
N GLN A 45 5.72 -7.83 5.17
CA GLN A 45 5.53 -6.97 6.35
C GLN A 45 4.05 -6.64 6.59
N PHE A 46 3.27 -6.41 5.52
CA PHE A 46 1.84 -6.16 5.65
C PHE A 46 1.05 -7.42 5.99
N LEU A 47 1.31 -8.53 5.29
CA LEU A 47 0.41 -9.68 5.25
C LEU A 47 0.92 -10.87 6.05
N GLY A 48 2.18 -10.82 6.51
CA GLY A 48 2.88 -11.91 7.15
C GLY A 48 3.48 -12.87 6.13
N ALA A 49 4.80 -13.08 6.17
CA ALA A 49 5.52 -13.92 5.21
C ALA A 49 4.95 -15.35 5.07
N GLU A 50 4.54 -15.96 6.18
CA GLU A 50 3.94 -17.30 6.14
C GLU A 50 2.57 -17.30 5.44
N ASN A 51 1.75 -16.27 5.66
CA ASN A 51 0.44 -16.16 5.01
C ASN A 51 0.59 -15.87 3.51
N VAL A 52 1.54 -14.99 3.14
CA VAL A 52 1.87 -14.71 1.73
C VAL A 52 2.30 -16.00 1.03
N ARG A 53 3.25 -16.73 1.62
CA ARG A 53 3.70 -18.01 1.08
C ARG A 53 2.55 -19.00 0.91
N LYS A 54 1.72 -19.21 1.95
CA LYS A 54 0.56 -20.11 1.86
C LYS A 54 -0.44 -19.69 0.78
N ALA A 55 -0.64 -18.38 0.60
CA ALA A 55 -1.54 -17.86 -0.42
C ALA A 55 -0.98 -18.12 -1.83
N VAL A 56 0.31 -17.87 -2.04
CA VAL A 56 1.00 -18.17 -3.31
C VAL A 56 0.99 -19.67 -3.59
N ASP A 57 1.35 -20.51 -2.61
CA ASP A 57 1.37 -21.97 -2.74
C ASP A 57 -0.02 -22.57 -3.03
N SER A 58 -1.10 -21.88 -2.64
CA SER A 58 -2.47 -22.39 -2.78
C SER A 58 -3.10 -22.14 -4.16
N VAL A 59 -2.50 -21.27 -4.97
CA VAL A 59 -2.89 -21.09 -6.36
C VAL A 59 -1.79 -21.72 -7.20
N ASP A 60 -2.05 -22.88 -7.79
CA ASP A 60 -1.08 -23.66 -8.57
C ASP A 60 -0.49 -22.83 -9.72
N GLY A 61 0.61 -22.11 -9.44
CA GLY A 61 1.17 -21.07 -10.30
C GLY A 61 2.67 -20.88 -10.09
N GLY A 62 3.28 -20.11 -10.99
CA GLY A 62 4.71 -19.79 -10.93
C GLY A 62 5.05 -18.77 -9.85
N ASP A 63 6.31 -18.32 -9.82
CA ASP A 63 6.78 -17.33 -8.85
C ASP A 63 5.92 -16.05 -8.88
N ALA A 64 5.51 -15.62 -7.68
CA ALA A 64 4.69 -14.42 -7.51
C ALA A 64 5.51 -13.15 -7.75
N ASN A 65 4.96 -12.21 -8.51
CA ASN A 65 5.45 -10.84 -8.54
C ASN A 65 4.68 -10.00 -7.51
N ALA A 66 5.38 -9.13 -6.79
CA ALA A 66 4.80 -8.34 -5.71
C ALA A 66 5.07 -6.85 -5.92
N THR A 67 4.03 -6.04 -5.76
CA THR A 67 4.10 -4.59 -5.79
C THR A 67 3.55 -4.01 -4.49
N ALA A 68 4.37 -3.22 -3.81
CA ALA A 68 3.99 -2.40 -2.67
C ALA A 68 4.55 -0.99 -2.87
N ARG A 69 3.73 0.04 -2.63
CA ARG A 69 4.12 1.44 -2.91
C ARG A 69 4.82 2.12 -1.73
N SER A 70 4.67 1.56 -0.54
CA SER A 70 5.11 2.17 0.71
C SER A 70 5.27 1.09 1.77
N LEU A 71 6.21 1.28 2.70
CA LEU A 71 6.31 0.46 3.91
C LEU A 71 5.08 0.66 4.83
N PRO A 72 4.79 -0.27 5.76
CA PRO A 72 3.70 -0.12 6.73
C PRO A 72 3.69 1.23 7.45
N ALA A 73 4.80 1.60 8.09
CA ALA A 73 4.94 2.89 8.77
C ALA A 73 4.69 4.11 7.85
N GLN A 74 5.09 4.03 6.57
CA GLN A 74 4.88 5.13 5.61
C GLN A 74 3.41 5.24 5.19
N LEU A 75 2.72 4.10 5.04
CA LEU A 75 1.29 4.05 4.77
C LEU A 75 0.50 4.55 5.98
N ALA A 76 0.86 4.12 7.19
CA ALA A 76 0.27 4.60 8.43
C ALA A 76 0.41 6.12 8.55
N ALA A 77 1.61 6.67 8.30
CA ALA A 77 1.82 8.12 8.29
C ALA A 77 0.98 8.86 7.24
N ALA A 78 0.67 8.24 6.10
CA ALA A 78 -0.23 8.81 5.10
C ALA A 78 -1.68 8.83 5.60
N LEU A 79 -2.15 7.73 6.19
CA LEU A 79 -3.47 7.60 6.80
C LEU A 79 -3.65 8.57 7.97
N THR A 80 -2.64 8.75 8.82
CA THR A 80 -2.61 9.77 9.89
C THR A 80 -2.82 11.17 9.33
N ARG A 81 -2.06 11.55 8.29
CA ARG A 81 -2.21 12.87 7.66
C ARG A 81 -3.58 13.07 6.99
N GLU A 82 -4.21 12.00 6.52
CA GLU A 82 -5.58 12.04 6.00
C GLU A 82 -6.57 12.26 7.14
N ALA A 83 -6.43 11.55 8.25
CA ALA A 83 -7.25 11.71 9.44
C ALA A 83 -7.13 13.11 10.08
N GLU A 84 -5.93 13.68 10.13
CA GLU A 84 -5.69 15.04 10.65
C GLU A 84 -6.36 16.14 9.82
N LYS A 85 -6.53 15.91 8.51
CA LYS A 85 -7.15 16.85 7.58
C LYS A 85 -8.66 16.65 7.44
N TRP A 86 -9.19 15.64 8.12
CA TRP A 86 -10.58 15.25 8.05
C TRP A 86 -11.50 16.39 8.48
N SER A 87 -12.64 16.51 7.80
CA SER A 87 -13.70 17.44 8.16
C SER A 87 -15.07 16.82 7.91
N ILE A 88 -16.06 17.21 8.71
CA ILE A 88 -17.45 16.81 8.55
C ILE A 88 -17.91 17.07 7.11
N GLY A 89 -18.38 16.01 6.42
CA GLY A 89 -18.87 16.09 5.04
C GLY A 89 -17.84 15.78 3.96
N ASP A 90 -16.58 15.51 4.32
CA ASP A 90 -15.65 14.81 3.43
C ASP A 90 -16.05 13.33 3.39
N PHE A 91 -16.32 12.81 2.20
CA PHE A 91 -16.68 11.40 2.00
C PHE A 91 -15.74 10.72 0.99
N ILE A 92 -14.67 11.41 0.57
CA ILE A 92 -13.81 10.97 -0.52
C ILE A 92 -12.60 10.22 0.05
N TYR A 93 -12.83 8.98 0.51
CA TYR A 93 -11.75 8.10 0.96
C TYR A 93 -11.37 7.10 -0.13
N TYR A 94 -10.35 7.47 -0.91
CA TYR A 94 -9.77 6.58 -1.91
C TYR A 94 -8.94 5.49 -1.23
N PRO A 95 -9.08 4.22 -1.63
CA PRO A 95 -8.29 3.15 -1.05
C PRO A 95 -6.81 3.26 -1.44
N TYR A 96 -5.94 3.18 -0.45
CA TYR A 96 -4.53 2.91 -0.63
C TYR A 96 -4.32 1.43 -0.96
N SER A 97 -3.53 1.15 -1.99
CA SER A 97 -3.07 -0.21 -2.29
C SER A 97 -1.79 -0.48 -1.49
N ALA A 98 -1.91 -1.25 -0.40
CA ALA A 98 -0.78 -1.60 0.46
C ALA A 98 0.13 -2.63 -0.21
N CYS A 99 -0.47 -3.73 -0.68
CA CYS A 99 0.22 -4.83 -1.35
C CYS A 99 -0.64 -5.35 -2.51
N ARG A 100 0.03 -5.73 -3.59
CA ARG A 100 -0.54 -6.49 -4.70
C ARG A 100 0.42 -7.64 -5.03
N LEU A 101 -0.11 -8.86 -5.06
CA LEU A 101 0.57 -10.05 -5.58
C LEU A 101 -0.08 -10.44 -6.90
N ASP A 102 0.75 -10.64 -7.91
CA ASP A 102 0.39 -11.15 -9.23
C ASP A 102 1.04 -12.52 -9.40
N ILE A 103 0.23 -13.58 -9.42
CA ILE A 103 0.69 -14.96 -9.49
C ILE A 103 0.28 -15.53 -10.83
N PRO A 104 1.21 -15.88 -11.73
CA PRO A 104 0.88 -16.41 -13.05
C PRO A 104 0.01 -17.66 -12.95
N ALA A 105 -1.03 -17.74 -13.78
CA ALA A 105 -1.91 -18.90 -13.85
C ALA A 105 -1.60 -19.77 -15.08
N ASP A 106 -1.71 -21.09 -14.92
CA ASP A 106 -1.63 -22.04 -16.03
C ASP A 106 -2.78 -21.80 -17.02
N GLY A 107 -2.44 -21.52 -18.28
CA GLY A 107 -3.42 -21.19 -19.33
C GLY A 107 -3.50 -19.71 -19.70
N GLY A 108 -2.64 -18.87 -19.11
CA GLY A 108 -2.54 -17.45 -19.44
C GLY A 108 -3.45 -16.58 -18.57
N GLY A 109 -2.84 -15.62 -17.87
CA GLY A 109 -3.51 -14.79 -16.88
C GLY A 109 -2.73 -14.74 -15.57
N ALA A 110 -3.31 -14.13 -14.56
CA ALA A 110 -2.74 -14.10 -13.22
C ALA A 110 -3.83 -14.12 -12.15
N HIS A 111 -3.60 -14.88 -11.08
CA HIS A 111 -4.29 -14.72 -9.82
C HIS A 111 -3.77 -13.45 -9.15
N VAL A 112 -4.70 -12.58 -8.77
CA VAL A 112 -4.36 -11.27 -8.19
C VAL A 112 -4.89 -11.21 -6.77
N ILE A 113 -3.97 -11.12 -5.81
CA ILE A 113 -4.30 -10.82 -4.42
C ILE A 113 -3.98 -9.35 -4.19
N ARG A 114 -4.94 -8.58 -3.65
CA ARG A 114 -4.75 -7.17 -3.32
C ARG A 114 -5.22 -6.86 -1.92
N ALA A 115 -4.33 -6.22 -1.15
CA ALA A 115 -4.64 -5.63 0.14
C ALA A 115 -4.83 -4.11 -0.01
N GLN A 116 -5.96 -3.61 0.48
CA GLN A 116 -6.31 -2.20 0.45
C GLN A 116 -6.79 -1.69 1.80
N VAL A 117 -6.52 -0.42 2.08
CA VAL A 117 -7.00 0.27 3.27
C VAL A 117 -7.51 1.67 2.94
N LYS A 118 -8.51 2.12 3.68
CA LYS A 118 -9.01 3.51 3.70
C LYS A 118 -9.70 3.82 5.01
N TRP A 119 -9.94 5.09 5.29
CA TRP A 119 -10.96 5.48 6.26
C TRP A 119 -12.36 5.09 5.74
N SER A 120 -13.16 4.49 6.60
CA SER A 120 -14.53 4.09 6.28
C SER A 120 -15.42 5.32 6.18
N ALA A 121 -16.43 5.29 5.30
CA ALA A 121 -17.54 6.25 5.35
C ALA A 121 -18.65 5.80 6.33
N LEU A 122 -18.57 4.57 6.82
CA LEU A 122 -19.47 3.99 7.82
C LEU A 122 -18.87 4.17 9.20
N THR A 123 -19.69 4.55 10.17
CA THR A 123 -19.30 4.61 11.58
C THR A 123 -19.48 3.26 12.28
N VAL A 124 -18.91 3.08 13.48
CA VAL A 124 -19.19 1.89 14.30
C VAL A 124 -20.69 1.77 14.60
N ASP A 125 -21.33 2.89 14.96
CA ASP A 125 -22.78 2.93 15.23
C ASP A 125 -23.63 2.55 14.00
N SER A 126 -23.12 2.82 12.79
CA SER A 126 -23.79 2.40 11.55
C SER A 126 -24.01 0.89 11.50
N MET A 127 -23.16 0.09 12.16
CA MET A 127 -23.30 -1.37 12.19
C MET A 127 -24.58 -1.86 12.87
N SER A 128 -25.19 -1.02 13.73
CA SER A 128 -26.49 -1.29 14.35
C SER A 128 -27.68 -1.07 13.40
N GLU A 129 -27.49 -0.34 12.30
CA GLU A 129 -28.56 -0.05 11.35
C GLU A 129 -28.99 -1.32 10.58
N PRO A 130 -30.30 -1.56 10.38
CA PRO A 130 -30.78 -2.78 9.73
C PRO A 130 -30.20 -3.07 8.33
N LYS A 131 -29.75 -2.02 7.62
CA LYS A 131 -29.16 -2.14 6.28
C LYS A 131 -27.73 -2.70 6.31
N TYR A 132 -26.97 -2.45 7.38
CA TYR A 132 -25.59 -2.92 7.54
C TYR A 132 -25.48 -4.16 8.44
N ALA A 133 -26.35 -4.27 9.45
CA ALA A 133 -26.38 -5.39 10.40
C ALA A 133 -26.57 -6.77 9.75
N LYS A 134 -27.06 -6.83 8.50
CA LYS A 134 -27.21 -8.08 7.74
C LYS A 134 -25.92 -8.56 7.07
N SER A 135 -25.03 -7.65 6.68
CA SER A 135 -23.81 -8.00 5.94
C SER A 135 -22.56 -7.97 6.83
N TRP A 136 -22.53 -7.06 7.80
CA TRP A 136 -21.46 -6.95 8.79
C TRP A 136 -21.75 -7.81 10.01
N ARG A 137 -20.79 -8.65 10.37
CA ARG A 137 -20.82 -9.47 11.58
C ARG A 137 -19.86 -8.86 12.58
N GLN A 138 -20.34 -8.65 13.79
CA GLN A 138 -19.51 -8.22 14.89
C GLN A 138 -18.58 -9.37 15.33
N VAL A 139 -17.27 -9.11 15.34
CA VAL A 139 -16.25 -10.04 15.84
C VAL A 139 -16.00 -9.77 17.33
N ASN A 140 -15.89 -8.50 17.69
CA ASN A 140 -15.90 -7.97 19.06
C ASN A 140 -16.47 -6.53 19.05
N ASP A 141 -16.37 -5.80 20.16
CA ASP A 141 -16.83 -4.42 20.32
C ASP A 141 -16.20 -3.41 19.34
N GLN A 142 -14.99 -3.66 18.84
CA GLN A 142 -14.25 -2.72 17.98
C GLN A 142 -14.05 -3.22 16.54
N VAL A 143 -14.37 -4.49 16.25
CA VAL A 143 -14.04 -5.16 15.00
C VAL A 143 -15.27 -5.80 14.37
N PHE A 144 -15.52 -5.46 13.10
CA PHE A 144 -16.62 -5.99 12.30
C PHE A 144 -16.10 -6.55 10.99
N VAL A 145 -16.60 -7.71 10.58
CA VAL A 145 -16.20 -8.38 9.33
C VAL A 145 -17.40 -8.51 8.40
N GLU A 146 -17.18 -8.22 7.12
CA GLU A 146 -18.13 -8.50 6.05
C GLU A 146 -17.57 -9.64 5.19
N PRO A 147 -17.96 -10.90 5.47
CA PRO A 147 -17.69 -12.00 4.56
C PRO A 147 -18.65 -11.87 3.39
N GLN A 148 -18.18 -11.34 2.26
CA GLN A 148 -19.04 -11.18 1.09
C GLN A 148 -19.23 -12.53 0.40
N ALA A 149 -20.29 -13.25 0.77
CA ALA A 149 -20.57 -14.59 0.27
C ALA A 149 -20.64 -14.61 -1.26
N GLY A 150 -19.92 -15.56 -1.88
CA GLY A 150 -19.83 -15.68 -3.34
C GLY A 150 -18.99 -14.60 -4.03
N GLN A 151 -18.37 -13.69 -3.27
CA GLN A 151 -17.45 -12.70 -3.81
C GLN A 151 -16.00 -12.96 -3.38
N PRO A 152 -15.04 -12.61 -4.25
CA PRO A 152 -13.61 -12.72 -3.99
C PRO A 152 -13.11 -11.60 -3.07
N ILE A 153 -13.90 -11.20 -2.07
CA ILE A 153 -13.65 -10.02 -1.25
C ILE A 153 -13.99 -10.33 0.21
N MET A 154 -13.10 -9.95 1.11
CA MET A 154 -13.37 -9.91 2.55
C MET A 154 -12.99 -8.53 3.08
N ARG A 155 -13.88 -7.93 3.87
CA ARG A 155 -13.67 -6.60 4.46
C ARG A 155 -13.67 -6.67 5.97
N LEU A 156 -12.87 -5.80 6.58
CA LEU A 156 -12.81 -5.59 8.02
C LEU A 156 -12.98 -4.10 8.30
N LEU A 157 -13.78 -3.78 9.30
CA LEU A 157 -13.80 -2.48 9.97
C LEU A 157 -13.16 -2.65 11.34
N VAL A 158 -12.23 -1.76 11.67
CA VAL A 158 -11.61 -1.67 12.98
C VAL A 158 -11.79 -0.25 13.50
N ALA A 159 -12.40 -0.10 14.67
CA ALA A 159 -12.47 1.18 15.35
C ALA A 159 -11.04 1.64 15.68
N CYS A 160 -10.55 2.66 14.97
CA CYS A 160 -9.19 3.15 15.09
C CYS A 160 -9.24 4.68 15.04
N GLY A 161 -9.18 5.32 16.21
CA GLY A 161 -8.99 6.76 16.30
C GLY A 161 -7.53 7.12 16.07
N VAL A 162 -7.24 8.19 15.36
CA VAL A 162 -5.85 8.67 15.18
C VAL A 162 -5.51 9.69 16.28
N PRO A 163 -4.48 9.46 17.09
CA PRO A 163 -4.08 10.41 18.12
C PRO A 163 -3.79 11.81 17.54
N GLY A 164 -4.45 12.84 18.06
CA GLY A 164 -4.27 14.22 17.62
C GLY A 164 -5.08 14.63 16.39
N ALA A 165 -5.86 13.73 15.80
CA ALA A 165 -6.87 14.09 14.80
C ALA A 165 -8.06 14.85 15.43
N ALA A 166 -8.94 15.39 14.60
CA ALA A 166 -10.15 16.06 15.06
C ALA A 166 -11.03 15.07 15.87
N PRO A 167 -11.69 15.48 16.98
CA PRO A 167 -12.50 14.60 17.82
C PRO A 167 -13.56 13.81 17.06
N GLU A 168 -14.10 14.43 16.02
CA GLU A 168 -15.08 13.82 15.13
C GLU A 168 -14.47 12.65 14.33
N GLN A 169 -13.20 12.72 13.90
CA GLN A 169 -12.53 11.58 13.26
C GLN A 169 -12.30 10.43 14.26
N GLU A 170 -11.90 10.76 15.48
CA GLU A 170 -11.49 9.78 16.50
C GLU A 170 -12.63 8.84 16.91
N ALA A 171 -13.87 9.32 16.88
CA ALA A 171 -15.06 8.54 17.25
C ALA A 171 -15.89 8.07 16.04
N GLU A 172 -15.83 8.76 14.90
CA GLU A 172 -16.82 8.54 13.84
C GLU A 172 -16.33 7.58 12.76
N LEU A 173 -15.03 7.47 12.45
CA LEU A 173 -14.60 6.70 11.27
C LEU A 173 -13.63 5.54 11.59
N PRO A 174 -14.10 4.28 11.54
CA PRO A 174 -13.23 3.11 11.59
C PRO A 174 -12.33 3.00 10.35
N LEU A 175 -11.21 2.30 10.51
CA LEU A 175 -10.33 1.91 9.42
C LEU A 175 -10.97 0.73 8.67
N GLN A 176 -11.16 0.87 7.36
CA GLN A 176 -11.65 -0.19 6.49
C GLN A 176 -10.50 -0.85 5.74
N MET A 177 -10.35 -2.15 5.93
CA MET A 177 -9.36 -2.97 5.23
C MET A 177 -10.05 -4.01 4.37
N THR A 178 -9.42 -4.34 3.25
CA THR A 178 -10.00 -5.25 2.27
C THR A 178 -8.92 -6.14 1.68
N ILE A 179 -9.19 -7.45 1.67
CA ILE A 179 -8.49 -8.41 0.83
C ILE A 179 -9.40 -8.73 -0.35
N MET A 180 -8.94 -8.42 -1.56
CA MET A 180 -9.54 -8.87 -2.80
C MET A 180 -8.69 -9.98 -3.37
N ASP A 181 -9.30 -11.13 -3.57
CA ASP A 181 -8.63 -12.29 -4.12
C ASP A 181 -9.67 -13.27 -4.71
N PRO A 182 -9.54 -13.63 -6.00
CA PRO A 182 -10.44 -14.56 -6.66
C PRO A 182 -10.15 -16.04 -6.44
N GLY A 183 -9.00 -16.42 -5.90
CA GLY A 183 -8.54 -17.81 -5.91
C GLY A 183 -8.50 -18.51 -4.55
N LEU A 184 -8.49 -17.77 -3.44
CA LEU A 184 -8.22 -18.31 -2.11
C LEU A 184 -9.50 -18.75 -1.39
N ALA A 185 -9.34 -19.84 -0.65
CA ALA A 185 -10.28 -20.24 0.37
C ALA A 185 -10.41 -19.17 1.47
N VAL A 186 -11.52 -19.26 2.20
CA VAL A 186 -11.94 -18.23 3.15
C VAL A 186 -10.96 -18.12 4.31
N GLU A 187 -10.36 -19.24 4.72
CA GLU A 187 -9.38 -19.37 5.78
C GLU A 187 -8.10 -18.59 5.48
N GLN A 188 -7.59 -18.69 4.25
CA GLN A 188 -6.42 -17.93 3.81
C GLN A 188 -6.75 -16.43 3.71
N ARG A 189 -7.92 -16.08 3.17
CA ARG A 189 -8.35 -14.66 3.09
C ARG A 189 -8.45 -14.01 4.46
N GLN A 190 -9.05 -14.69 5.44
CA GLN A 190 -9.14 -14.13 6.79
C GLN A 190 -7.78 -14.03 7.47
N ALA A 191 -6.87 -14.97 7.25
CA ALA A 191 -5.52 -14.91 7.83
C ALA A 191 -4.75 -13.70 7.29
N LEU A 192 -4.77 -13.48 5.97
CA LEU A 192 -4.18 -12.29 5.34
C LEU A 192 -4.81 -10.99 5.88
N LEU A 193 -6.15 -10.94 5.96
CA LEU A 193 -6.87 -9.75 6.41
C LEU A 193 -6.61 -9.44 7.90
N SER A 194 -6.58 -10.47 8.75
CA SER A 194 -6.29 -10.33 10.18
C SER A 194 -4.87 -9.81 10.41
N THR A 195 -3.86 -10.41 9.76
CA THR A 195 -2.48 -9.94 9.87
C THR A 195 -2.33 -8.52 9.34
N PHE A 196 -2.92 -8.21 8.19
CA PHE A 196 -2.91 -6.86 7.64
C PHE A 196 -3.47 -5.81 8.59
N ALA A 197 -4.60 -6.15 9.23
CA ALA A 197 -5.25 -5.28 10.18
C ALA A 197 -4.42 -5.07 11.45
N ARG A 198 -3.82 -6.12 11.99
CA ARG A 198 -2.92 -6.01 13.15
C ARG A 198 -1.72 -5.12 12.83
N THR A 199 -1.06 -5.36 11.70
CA THR A 199 0.08 -4.54 11.26
C THR A 199 -0.29 -3.06 11.19
N LEU A 200 -1.42 -2.69 10.57
CA LEU A 200 -1.79 -1.28 10.46
C LEU A 200 -2.29 -0.67 11.77
N VAL A 201 -3.01 -1.42 12.59
CA VAL A 201 -3.43 -0.96 13.93
C VAL A 201 -2.21 -0.64 14.79
N ASP A 202 -1.21 -1.52 14.77
CA ASP A 202 0.03 -1.35 15.53
C ASP A 202 0.81 -0.12 15.03
N GLU A 203 0.95 0.04 13.71
CA GLU A 203 1.67 1.18 13.10
C GLU A 203 0.96 2.53 13.27
N LEU A 204 -0.38 2.53 13.28
CA LEU A 204 -1.18 3.74 13.49
C LEU A 204 -1.24 4.16 14.97
N ALA A 205 -0.90 3.25 15.89
CA ALA A 205 -1.08 3.46 17.33
C ALA A 205 -2.50 3.95 17.66
N CYS A 206 -3.50 3.23 17.13
CA CYS A 206 -4.91 3.60 17.23
C CYS A 206 -5.35 3.88 18.68
N THR A 207 -6.08 4.96 18.92
CA THR A 207 -6.72 5.20 20.22
C THR A 207 -7.66 4.04 20.56
N GLY A 208 -7.64 3.61 21.82
CA GLY A 208 -8.51 2.55 22.33
C GLY A 208 -7.97 1.14 22.08
N ASP A 209 -6.75 1.01 21.55
CA ASP A 209 -5.99 -0.24 21.40
C ASP A 209 -6.83 -1.42 20.87
N PRO A 210 -7.45 -1.28 19.67
CA PRO A 210 -8.39 -2.26 19.17
C PRO A 210 -7.76 -3.63 18.97
N VAL A 211 -8.32 -4.66 19.60
CA VAL A 211 -7.80 -6.01 19.52
C VAL A 211 -8.37 -6.72 18.29
N VAL A 212 -7.55 -6.89 17.24
CA VAL A 212 -7.93 -7.66 16.04
C VAL A 212 -7.64 -9.16 16.25
N PRO A 213 -8.67 -10.03 16.26
CA PRO A 213 -8.48 -11.46 16.46
C PRO A 213 -7.81 -12.14 15.25
N ALA A 214 -7.08 -13.24 15.50
CA ALA A 214 -6.48 -14.06 14.45
C ALA A 214 -7.53 -14.77 13.56
N GLN A 215 -8.69 -15.10 14.13
CA GLN A 215 -9.83 -15.67 13.41
C GLN A 215 -10.96 -14.65 13.37
N LEU A 216 -11.36 -14.26 12.17
CA LEU A 216 -12.38 -13.22 11.96
C LEU A 216 -13.78 -13.83 11.84
N ILE A 217 -13.86 -15.06 11.35
CA ILE A 217 -15.09 -15.82 11.24
C ILE A 217 -14.88 -17.23 11.81
N ARG A 218 -15.94 -17.79 12.39
CA ARG A 218 -15.98 -19.19 12.82
C ARG A 218 -16.46 -20.11 11.70
#